data_AF-A0A7Y8HCD2-F1
#
_entry.id   AF-A0A7Y8HCD2-F1
#
_cell.length_a   1.000
_cell.length_b   1.000
_cell.length_c   1.000
_cell.angle_alpha   90.00
_cell.angle_beta   90.00
_cell.angle_gamma   90.00
#
_symmetry.space_group_name_H-M   'P 1'
#
loop_
_entity.id
_entity.type
_entity.pdbx_description
1 polymer ?
#
loop_
_entity_poly.entity_id
_entity_poly.type
_entity_poly.pdbx_seq_one_letter_code
_entity_poly.pdbx_strand_id
1 'polypeptide(L)'
;MDGWPALLLPKIRSFTHPIGEQSLRARAKLIFFIALAFGFWLFTFLVFQKVLVHFRSVELLGDLLNYRLLSMMLLTFFSILLFSNLISSLSTFFLSEDLNLILSRPVSLDHIYYARLTETLVYSSWMVLLFALPVFLAYGWVYGASWKYYVVFLIALGPFLLIPSTLGVALAMVLVNVFPARRTKDILFLLTIFLVVGLYFLIRFLQPERLVNPDSFANLVDYIAALKAPSWTFSPSHWFAEAVIPFLQSAPTRTGFY
;
A
#
# COMPACT_ATOMS: atom_id res chain seq x y z
N MET A 1 21.31 -3.12 26.25
CA MET A 1 19.92 -2.94 25.76
C MET A 1 19.99 -3.14 24.25
N ASP A 2 20.12 -4.40 23.84
CA ASP A 2 20.88 -4.77 22.64
C ASP A 2 19.92 -5.36 21.61
N GLY A 3 19.13 -4.49 20.98
CA GLY A 3 18.24 -4.88 19.90
C GLY A 3 18.13 -3.77 18.87
N TRP A 4 17.82 -4.14 17.62
CA TRP A 4 17.57 -3.21 16.52
C TRP A 4 16.54 -2.10 16.83
N PRO A 5 15.53 -2.27 17.75
CA PRO A 5 14.64 -1.17 18.13
C PRO A 5 15.37 -0.02 18.84
N ALA A 6 16.53 -0.29 19.47
CA ALA A 6 17.35 0.73 20.15
C ALA A 6 17.95 1.76 19.19
N LEU A 7 18.10 1.42 17.91
CA LEU A 7 18.57 2.35 16.88
C LEU A 7 17.44 3.29 16.41
N LEU A 8 16.17 2.88 16.56
CA LEU A 8 15.01 3.70 16.24
C LEU A 8 14.63 4.65 17.39
N LEU A 9 15.00 4.29 18.63
CA LEU A 9 14.71 5.03 19.85
C LEU A 9 15.12 6.52 19.85
N PRO A 10 16.27 6.96 19.31
CA PRO A 10 16.62 8.38 19.27
C PRO A 10 15.69 9.19 18.36
N LYS A 11 15.28 8.60 17.24
CA LYS A 11 14.40 9.24 16.25
C LYS A 11 12.95 9.26 16.74
N ILE A 12 12.47 8.16 17.33
CA ILE A 12 11.19 8.12 18.04
C ILE A 12 11.19 9.11 19.21
N ARG A 13 12.30 9.21 19.96
CA ARG A 13 12.45 10.19 21.04
C ARG A 13 12.53 11.64 20.56
N SER A 14 12.94 11.91 19.33
CA SER A 14 12.83 13.26 18.76
C SER A 14 11.38 13.64 18.46
N PHE A 15 10.54 12.66 18.08
CA PHE A 15 9.09 12.85 17.96
C PHE A 15 8.40 12.96 19.33
N THR A 16 8.93 12.30 20.35
CA THR A 16 8.38 12.34 21.72
C THR A 16 9.10 13.29 22.66
N HIS A 17 10.01 14.14 22.16
CA HIS A 17 10.54 15.21 23.01
C HIS A 17 9.34 16.04 23.41
N PRO A 18 8.98 16.08 24.71
CA PRO A 18 7.90 16.91 25.15
C PRO A 18 8.31 18.30 24.72
N ILE A 19 7.41 18.97 24.00
CA ILE A 19 7.42 20.42 23.83
C ILE A 19 7.27 20.96 25.27
N GLY A 20 8.38 20.96 26.00
CA GLY A 20 8.55 21.69 27.24
C GLY A 20 8.41 23.15 26.84
N GLU A 21 7.35 23.76 27.34
CA GLU A 21 6.68 24.97 26.84
C GLU A 21 5.64 24.71 25.74
N GLN A 22 4.53 24.07 26.13
CA GLN A 22 3.33 23.96 25.30
C GLN A 22 2.73 25.34 25.03
N SER A 23 3.23 26.03 24.01
CA SER A 23 2.52 27.14 23.40
C SER A 23 1.13 26.65 22.96
N LEU A 24 0.07 27.44 23.21
CA LEU A 24 -1.29 27.16 22.72
C LEU A 24 -1.30 26.83 21.21
N ARG A 25 -0.35 27.39 20.45
CA ARG A 25 -0.09 27.11 19.04
C ARG A 25 0.27 25.64 18.75
N ALA A 26 1.08 24.99 19.58
CA ALA A 26 1.47 23.59 19.37
C ALA A 26 0.27 22.63 19.54
N ARG A 27 -0.55 22.83 20.59
CA ARG A 27 -1.79 22.07 20.79
C ARG A 27 -2.79 22.33 19.66
N ALA A 28 -2.98 23.59 19.27
CA ALA A 28 -3.87 23.96 18.17
C ALA A 28 -3.44 23.30 16.85
N LYS A 29 -2.13 23.26 16.55
CA LYS A 29 -1.58 22.60 15.37
C LYS A 29 -1.84 21.09 15.38
N LEU A 30 -1.67 20.43 16.53
CA LEU A 30 -1.97 19.00 16.67
C LEU A 30 -3.46 18.69 16.48
N ILE A 31 -4.34 19.47 17.12
CA ILE A 31 -5.80 19.32 16.94
C ILE A 31 -6.19 19.54 15.48
N PHE A 32 -5.61 20.56 14.83
CA PHE A 32 -5.84 20.83 13.41
C PHE A 32 -5.45 19.64 12.52
N PHE A 33 -4.28 19.02 12.74
CA PHE A 33 -3.87 17.84 11.95
C PHE A 33 -4.76 16.63 12.21
N ILE A 34 -5.19 16.39 13.45
CA ILE A 34 -6.11 15.29 13.77
C ILE A 34 -7.46 15.53 13.10
N ALA A 35 -7.99 16.76 13.19
CA ALA A 35 -9.24 17.13 12.55
C ALA A 35 -9.16 17.00 11.02
N LEU A 36 -8.03 17.40 10.42
CA LEU A 36 -7.79 17.26 8.99
C LEU A 36 -7.74 15.79 8.56
N ALA A 37 -7.03 14.94 9.32
CA ALA A 37 -6.95 13.50 9.06
C ALA A 37 -8.33 12.84 9.18
N PHE A 38 -9.10 13.18 10.21
CA PHE A 38 -10.47 12.68 10.40
C PHE A 38 -11.42 13.17 9.31
N GLY A 39 -11.33 14.44 8.91
CA GLY A 39 -12.09 15.00 7.80
C GLY A 39 -11.78 14.31 6.48
N PHE A 40 -10.51 14.02 6.21
CA PHE A 40 -10.08 13.24 5.05
C PHE A 40 -10.62 11.80 5.08
N TRP A 41 -10.60 11.15 6.24
CA TRP A 41 -11.19 9.82 6.42
C TRP A 41 -12.69 9.82 6.15
N LEU A 42 -13.43 10.75 6.74
CA LEU A 42 -14.87 10.87 6.56
C LEU A 42 -15.20 11.15 5.08
N PHE A 43 -14.49 12.08 4.45
CA PHE A 43 -14.67 12.38 3.03
C PHE A 43 -14.43 11.15 2.16
N THR A 44 -13.30 10.47 2.34
CA THR A 44 -12.94 9.27 1.55
C THR A 44 -13.97 8.16 1.75
N PHE A 45 -14.38 7.92 3.00
CA PHE A 45 -15.41 6.94 3.34
C PHE A 45 -16.73 7.24 2.62
N LEU A 46 -17.23 8.49 2.69
CA LEU A 46 -18.49 8.88 2.06
C LEU A 46 -18.44 8.78 0.53
N VAL A 47 -17.33 9.19 -0.09
CA VAL A 47 -17.13 9.06 -1.54
C VAL A 47 -17.18 7.59 -1.96
N PHE A 48 -16.40 6.73 -1.31
CA PHE A 48 -16.38 5.31 -1.65
C PHE A 48 -17.71 4.63 -1.36
N GLN A 49 -18.37 4.96 -0.24
CA GLN A 49 -19.72 4.47 0.05
C GLN A 49 -20.69 4.82 -1.09
N LYS A 50 -20.69 6.08 -1.54
CA LYS A 50 -21.56 6.53 -2.64
C LYS A 50 -21.25 5.80 -3.95
N VAL A 51 -19.97 5.65 -4.28
CA VAL A 51 -19.51 4.94 -5.48
C VAL A 51 -19.94 3.47 -5.46
N LEU A 52 -19.71 2.77 -4.34
CA LEU A 52 -20.05 1.36 -4.20
C LEU A 52 -21.56 1.11 -4.24
N VAL A 53 -22.36 1.98 -3.60
CA VAL A 53 -23.82 1.91 -3.66
C VAL A 53 -24.33 2.18 -5.08
N HIS A 54 -23.74 3.15 -5.78
CA HIS A 54 -24.11 3.45 -7.17
C HIS A 54 -23.85 2.24 -8.08
N PHE A 55 -22.68 1.62 -7.99
CA PHE A 55 -22.38 0.42 -8.77
C PHE A 55 -23.26 -0.78 -8.41
N ARG A 56 -23.62 -0.94 -7.13
CA ARG A 56 -24.54 -1.99 -6.69
C ARG A 56 -25.96 -1.82 -7.24
N SER A 57 -26.39 -0.60 -7.54
CA SER A 57 -27.72 -0.34 -8.11
C SER A 57 -27.87 -0.77 -9.58
N VAL A 58 -26.77 -1.14 -10.25
CA VAL A 58 -26.80 -1.70 -11.60
C VAL A 58 -27.06 -3.20 -11.52
N GLU A 59 -28.29 -3.62 -11.83
CA GLU A 59 -28.73 -5.03 -11.78
C GLU A 59 -27.78 -5.95 -12.59
N LEU A 60 -27.46 -7.11 -12.02
CA LEU A 60 -26.56 -8.18 -12.48
C LEU A 60 -25.03 -7.98 -12.40
N LEU A 61 -24.46 -6.78 -12.60
CA LEU A 61 -23.00 -6.62 -12.70
C LEU A 61 -22.34 -5.87 -11.53
N GLY A 62 -23.12 -5.24 -10.65
CA GLY A 62 -22.62 -4.36 -9.61
C GLY A 62 -21.59 -4.99 -8.66
N ASP A 63 -21.85 -6.21 -8.17
CA ASP A 63 -20.94 -6.88 -7.24
C ASP A 63 -19.63 -7.30 -7.91
N LEU A 64 -19.71 -7.82 -9.14
CA LEU A 64 -18.53 -8.20 -9.91
C LEU A 64 -17.65 -6.99 -10.22
N LEU A 65 -18.28 -5.85 -10.54
CA LEU A 65 -17.59 -4.60 -10.79
C LEU A 65 -16.92 -4.06 -9.52
N ASN A 66 -17.60 -4.12 -8.37
CA ASN A 66 -17.02 -3.74 -7.09
C ASN A 66 -15.84 -4.62 -6.67
N TYR A 67 -15.89 -5.94 -6.93
CA TYR A 67 -14.72 -6.82 -6.72
C TYR A 67 -13.55 -6.47 -7.65
N ARG A 68 -13.85 -6.07 -8.90
CA ARG A 68 -12.83 -5.60 -9.85
C ARG A 68 -12.21 -4.28 -9.40
N LEU A 69 -13.01 -3.33 -8.92
CA LEU A 69 -12.54 -2.06 -8.36
C LEU A 69 -11.61 -2.31 -7.15
N LEU A 70 -12.01 -3.21 -6.25
CA LEU A 70 -11.18 -3.63 -5.11
C LEU A 70 -9.82 -4.18 -5.56
N SER A 71 -9.83 -5.09 -6.54
CA SER A 71 -8.63 -5.71 -7.10
C SER A 71 -7.70 -4.69 -7.76
N MET A 72 -8.25 -3.76 -8.55
CA MET A 72 -7.50 -2.67 -9.19
C MET A 72 -6.90 -1.71 -8.16
N MET A 73 -7.66 -1.40 -7.10
CA MET A 73 -7.18 -0.55 -6.02
C MET A 73 -6.01 -1.20 -5.27
N LEU A 74 -6.14 -2.49 -4.92
CA LEU A 74 -5.07 -3.25 -4.26
C LEU A 74 -3.81 -3.34 -5.13
N LEU A 75 -3.96 -3.60 -6.43
CA LEU A 75 -2.83 -3.60 -7.36
C LEU A 75 -2.15 -2.22 -7.44
N THR A 76 -2.95 -1.15 -7.43
CA THR A 76 -2.45 0.23 -7.44
C THR A 76 -1.68 0.53 -6.15
N PHE A 77 -2.23 0.18 -4.98
CA PHE A 77 -1.53 0.34 -3.71
C PHE A 77 -0.24 -0.47 -3.66
N PHE A 78 -0.26 -1.72 -4.09
CA PHE A 78 0.94 -2.56 -4.15
C PHE A 78 2.01 -1.93 -5.01
N SER A 79 1.64 -1.42 -6.19
CA SER A 79 2.58 -0.78 -7.11
C SER A 79 3.16 0.50 -6.51
N ILE A 80 2.31 1.39 -5.99
CA ILE A 80 2.76 2.63 -5.33
C ILE A 80 3.68 2.31 -4.15
N LEU A 81 3.35 1.32 -3.33
CA LEU A 81 4.20 0.88 -2.23
C LEU A 81 5.54 0.36 -2.73
N LEU A 82 5.54 -0.49 -3.77
CA LEU A 82 6.78 -1.05 -4.31
C LEU A 82 7.71 0.06 -4.82
N PHE A 83 7.20 1.01 -5.63
CA PHE A 83 7.98 2.13 -6.12
C PHE A 83 8.42 3.07 -5.00
N SER A 84 7.52 3.40 -4.08
CA SER A 84 7.83 4.26 -2.95
C SER A 84 8.93 3.64 -2.08
N ASN A 85 8.84 2.35 -1.74
CA ASN A 85 9.87 1.68 -0.95
C ASN A 85 11.20 1.57 -1.72
N LEU A 86 11.18 1.37 -3.04
CA LEU A 86 12.41 1.40 -3.84
C LEU A 86 13.08 2.77 -3.81
N ILE A 87 12.32 3.85 -4.00
CA ILE A 87 12.84 5.22 -3.95
C ILE A 87 13.34 5.56 -2.54
N SER A 88 12.52 5.30 -1.53
CA SER A 88 12.82 5.63 -0.14
C SER A 88 14.01 4.82 0.37
N SER A 89 14.14 3.55 0.01
CA SER A 89 15.29 2.73 0.42
C SER A 89 16.61 3.26 -0.14
N LEU A 90 16.65 3.81 -1.36
CA LEU A 90 17.84 4.47 -1.89
C LEU A 90 18.28 5.65 -0.99
N SER A 91 17.32 6.48 -0.59
CA SER A 91 17.58 7.62 0.31
C SER A 91 18.01 7.16 1.72
N THR A 92 17.30 6.17 2.27
CA THR A 92 17.46 5.70 3.66
C THR A 92 18.69 4.82 3.86
N PHE A 93 19.04 3.96 2.89
CA PHE A 93 20.18 3.03 3.02
C PHE A 93 21.48 3.57 2.42
N PHE A 94 21.43 4.38 1.36
CA PHE A 94 22.63 4.77 0.61
C PHE A 94 22.99 6.26 0.69
N LEU A 95 22.00 7.14 0.88
CA LEU A 95 22.20 8.60 0.92
C LEU A 95 22.10 9.20 2.32
N SER A 96 21.85 8.42 3.36
CA SER A 96 21.71 8.95 4.71
C SER A 96 23.06 9.47 5.24
N GLU A 97 23.10 10.74 5.66
CA GLU A 97 24.29 11.37 6.26
C GLU A 97 24.78 10.60 7.50
N ASP A 98 23.85 9.97 8.22
CA ASP A 98 24.11 9.16 9.42
C ASP A 98 24.86 7.85 9.14
N LEU A 99 25.01 7.43 7.87
CA LEU A 99 25.61 6.15 7.52
C LEU A 99 27.07 6.06 7.98
N ASN A 100 27.83 7.14 7.84
CA ASN A 100 29.23 7.21 8.28
C ASN A 100 29.37 7.12 9.81
N LEU A 101 28.39 7.67 10.54
CA LEU A 101 28.33 7.62 12.01
C LEU A 101 27.88 6.25 12.54
N ILE A 102 27.03 5.55 11.81
CA ILE A 102 26.55 4.21 12.19
C ILE A 102 27.61 3.14 11.87
N LEU A 103 28.29 3.24 10.72
CA LEU A 103 29.36 2.32 10.32
C LEU A 103 30.64 2.43 11.18
N SER A 104 30.82 3.54 11.89
CA SER A 104 31.95 3.73 12.83
C SER A 104 31.68 3.15 14.23
N ARG A 105 30.46 2.68 14.51
CA ARG A 105 30.14 1.93 15.73
C ARG A 105 30.15 0.42 15.46
N PRO A 106 30.55 -0.42 16.43
CA PRO A 106 30.54 -1.88 16.30
C PRO A 106 29.11 -2.44 16.43
N VAL A 107 28.23 -2.07 15.50
CA VAL A 107 26.86 -2.57 15.40
C VAL A 107 26.81 -3.61 14.28
N SER A 108 26.15 -4.75 14.50
CA SER A 108 26.01 -5.77 13.47
C SER A 108 25.14 -5.28 12.31
N LEU A 109 25.50 -5.68 11.09
CA LEU A 109 24.83 -5.27 9.86
C LEU A 109 23.34 -5.64 9.84
N ASP A 110 22.97 -6.75 10.47
CA ASP A 110 21.58 -7.21 10.57
C ASP A 110 20.70 -6.19 11.33
N HIS A 111 21.25 -5.60 12.39
CA HIS A 111 20.49 -4.63 13.21
C HIS A 111 20.26 -3.33 12.46
N ILE A 112 21.25 -2.91 11.65
CA ILE A 112 21.12 -1.75 10.77
C ILE A 112 20.08 -2.03 9.69
N TYR A 113 20.12 -3.21 9.08
CA TYR A 113 19.15 -3.62 8.07
C TYR A 113 17.71 -3.57 8.59
N TYR A 114 17.40 -4.24 9.71
CA TYR A 114 16.04 -4.28 10.25
C TYR A 114 15.55 -2.92 10.73
N ALA A 115 16.42 -2.09 11.31
CA ALA A 115 16.07 -0.74 11.72
C ALA A 115 15.71 0.13 10.49
N ARG A 116 16.56 0.12 9.45
CA ARG A 116 16.32 0.88 8.23
C ARG A 116 15.12 0.36 7.44
N LEU A 117 14.92 -0.95 7.38
CA LEU A 117 13.75 -1.57 6.76
C LEU A 117 12.46 -1.11 7.45
N THR A 118 12.43 -1.10 8.78
CA THR A 118 11.26 -0.67 9.54
C THR A 118 10.98 0.83 9.35
N GLU A 119 12.04 1.64 9.31
CA GLU A 119 11.94 3.08 9.03
C GLU A 119 11.36 3.33 7.63
N THR A 120 11.88 2.67 6.61
CA THR A 120 11.37 2.76 5.23
C THR A 120 9.92 2.27 5.16
N LEU A 121 9.60 1.15 5.81
CA LEU A 121 8.25 0.60 5.83
C LEU A 121 7.24 1.60 6.41
N VAL A 122 7.53 2.20 7.56
CA VAL A 122 6.63 3.17 8.20
C VAL A 122 6.50 4.43 7.34
N TYR A 123 7.61 4.95 6.80
CA TYR A 123 7.63 6.17 6.02
C TYR A 123 6.96 6.03 4.64
N SER A 124 7.04 4.87 4.00
CA SER A 124 6.39 4.64 2.71
C SER A 124 4.92 4.20 2.86
N SER A 125 4.55 3.55 3.97
CA SER A 125 3.23 2.93 4.12
C SER A 125 2.17 3.84 4.75
N TRP A 126 2.55 4.89 5.49
CA TRP A 126 1.59 5.70 6.25
C TRP A 126 0.50 6.31 5.36
N MET A 127 0.85 6.77 4.15
CA MET A 127 -0.11 7.40 3.23
C MET A 127 -1.09 6.39 2.64
N VAL A 128 -0.60 5.17 2.35
CA VAL A 128 -1.45 4.08 1.87
C VAL A 128 -2.38 3.61 2.97
N LEU A 129 -1.92 3.50 4.22
CA LEU A 129 -2.78 3.19 5.36
C LEU A 129 -3.86 4.26 5.58
N LEU A 130 -3.49 5.55 5.47
CA LEU A 130 -4.42 6.67 5.60
C LEU A 130 -5.59 6.55 4.62
N PHE A 131 -5.35 6.08 3.41
CA PHE A 131 -6.37 5.94 2.37
C PHE A 131 -7.06 4.56 2.37
N ALA A 132 -6.31 3.47 2.53
CA ALA A 132 -6.86 2.11 2.52
C ALA A 132 -7.87 1.89 3.66
N LEU A 133 -7.57 2.35 4.88
CA LEU A 133 -8.46 2.15 6.03
C LEU A 133 -9.89 2.64 5.79
N PRO A 134 -10.17 3.93 5.47
CA PRO A 134 -11.53 4.40 5.24
C PRO A 134 -12.20 3.72 4.04
N VAL A 135 -11.44 3.34 3.00
CA VAL A 135 -12.01 2.64 1.85
C VAL A 135 -12.48 1.23 2.23
N PHE A 136 -11.63 0.44 2.90
CA PHE A 136 -12.00 -0.91 3.32
C PHE A 136 -13.11 -0.91 4.38
N LEU A 137 -13.19 0.13 5.22
CA LEU A 137 -14.35 0.36 6.10
C LEU A 137 -15.63 0.59 5.28
N ALA A 138 -15.57 1.38 4.20
CA ALA A 138 -16.73 1.60 3.32
C ALA A 138 -17.19 0.30 2.64
N TYR A 139 -16.26 -0.54 2.18
CA TYR A 139 -16.60 -1.88 1.68
C TYR A 139 -17.30 -2.74 2.75
N GLY A 140 -16.75 -2.82 3.96
CA GLY A 140 -17.35 -3.58 5.06
C GLY A 140 -18.76 -3.07 5.42
N TRP A 141 -18.97 -1.76 5.40
CA TRP A 141 -20.26 -1.13 5.66
C TRP A 141 -21.30 -1.42 4.57
N VAL A 142 -20.94 -1.20 3.28
CA VAL A 142 -21.87 -1.35 2.15
C VAL A 142 -22.29 -2.81 1.94
N TYR A 143 -21.39 -3.77 2.20
CA TYR A 143 -21.65 -5.19 2.07
C TYR A 143 -22.22 -5.84 3.34
N GLY A 144 -22.37 -5.08 4.44
CA GLY A 144 -22.88 -5.61 5.71
C GLY A 144 -21.98 -6.70 6.29
N ALA A 145 -20.66 -6.52 6.19
CA ALA A 145 -19.68 -7.52 6.59
C ALA A 145 -19.67 -7.75 8.11
N SER A 146 -19.39 -8.99 8.52
CA SER A 146 -19.26 -9.37 9.94
C SER A 146 -17.98 -8.80 10.57
N TRP A 147 -17.90 -8.75 11.89
CA TRP A 147 -16.68 -8.33 12.62
C TRP A 147 -15.40 -9.07 12.16
N LYS A 148 -15.55 -10.35 11.75
CA LYS A 148 -14.45 -11.17 11.21
C LYS A 148 -13.74 -10.51 10.02
N TYR A 149 -14.47 -9.81 9.16
CA TYR A 149 -13.89 -9.09 8.01
C TYR A 149 -12.84 -8.07 8.46
N TYR A 150 -13.14 -7.26 9.47
CA TYR A 150 -12.21 -6.22 9.95
C TYR A 150 -10.95 -6.82 10.56
N VAL A 151 -11.06 -7.95 11.27
CA VAL A 151 -9.92 -8.66 11.83
C VAL A 151 -9.03 -9.25 10.72
N VAL A 152 -9.64 -9.95 9.75
CA VAL A 152 -8.91 -10.54 8.61
C VAL A 152 -8.24 -9.46 7.77
N PHE A 153 -8.93 -8.34 7.53
CA PHE A 153 -8.39 -7.17 6.86
C PHE A 153 -7.13 -6.61 7.55
N LEU A 154 -7.17 -6.43 8.88
CA LEU A 154 -6.02 -5.95 9.65
C LEU A 154 -4.84 -6.93 9.60
N ILE A 155 -5.12 -8.24 9.65
CA ILE A 155 -4.08 -9.27 9.53
C ILE A 155 -3.48 -9.26 8.11
N ALA A 156 -4.31 -9.19 7.07
CA ALA A 156 -3.88 -9.17 5.68
C ALA A 156 -3.05 -7.92 5.33
N LEU A 157 -3.31 -6.79 5.99
CA LEU A 157 -2.53 -5.56 5.82
C LEU A 157 -1.05 -5.74 6.19
N GLY A 158 -0.73 -6.52 7.21
CA GLY A 158 0.65 -6.73 7.65
C GLY A 158 1.54 -7.27 6.52
N PRO A 159 1.27 -8.47 5.98
CA PRO A 159 1.99 -9.01 4.84
C PRO A 159 1.93 -8.11 3.60
N PHE A 160 0.78 -7.49 3.34
CA PHE A 160 0.61 -6.60 2.19
C PHE A 160 1.51 -5.37 2.21
N LEU A 161 1.89 -4.88 3.40
CA LEU A 161 2.88 -3.80 3.56
C LEU A 161 4.32 -4.33 3.59
N LEU A 162 4.55 -5.46 4.25
CA LEU A 162 5.89 -6.03 4.42
C LEU A 162 6.50 -6.53 3.09
N ILE A 163 5.71 -7.18 2.25
CA ILE A 163 6.20 -7.75 0.98
C ILE A 163 6.72 -6.67 0.01
N PRO A 164 5.96 -5.62 -0.36
CA PRO A 164 6.48 -4.57 -1.24
C PRO A 164 7.64 -3.80 -0.60
N SER A 165 7.68 -3.68 0.73
CA SER A 165 8.80 -3.02 1.42
C SER A 165 10.10 -3.79 1.30
N THR A 166 10.08 -5.08 1.62
CA THR A 166 11.24 -5.96 1.48
C THR A 166 11.68 -6.12 0.02
N LEU A 167 10.73 -6.28 -0.91
CA LEU A 167 11.02 -6.34 -2.35
C LEU A 167 11.62 -5.02 -2.86
N GLY A 168 11.06 -3.87 -2.48
CA GLY A 168 11.57 -2.56 -2.89
C GLY A 168 13.00 -2.31 -2.42
N VAL A 169 13.30 -2.67 -1.16
CA VAL A 169 14.67 -2.60 -0.60
C VAL A 169 15.61 -3.57 -1.32
N ALA A 170 15.18 -4.82 -1.55
CA ALA A 170 16.01 -5.81 -2.25
C ALA A 170 16.34 -5.36 -3.68
N LEU A 171 15.34 -4.82 -4.41
CA LEU A 171 15.54 -4.26 -5.75
C LEU A 171 16.50 -3.07 -5.73
N ALA A 172 16.38 -2.17 -4.74
CA ALA A 172 17.31 -1.06 -4.59
C ALA A 172 18.74 -1.53 -4.32
N MET A 173 18.93 -2.56 -3.49
CA MET A 173 20.24 -3.14 -3.22
C MET A 173 20.87 -3.75 -4.48
N VAL A 174 20.10 -4.54 -5.25
CA VAL A 174 20.56 -5.09 -6.52
C VAL A 174 20.92 -3.99 -7.49
N LEU A 175 20.10 -2.93 -7.58
CA LEU A 175 20.31 -1.81 -8.49
C LEU A 175 21.64 -1.09 -8.20
N VAL A 176 21.94 -0.80 -6.92
CA VAL A 176 23.19 -0.14 -6.53
C VAL A 176 24.40 -1.05 -6.72
N ASN A 177 24.24 -2.37 -6.58
CA ASN A 177 25.33 -3.33 -6.82
C ASN A 177 25.68 -3.42 -8.32
N VAL A 178 24.67 -3.54 -9.19
CA VAL A 178 24.86 -3.62 -10.64
C VAL A 178 25.35 -2.30 -11.23
N PHE A 179 24.84 -1.18 -10.72
CA PHE A 179 25.24 0.17 -11.14
C PHE A 179 25.95 0.86 -9.98
N PRO A 180 27.28 0.69 -9.83
CA PRO A 180 28.06 1.35 -8.79
C PRO A 180 27.98 2.87 -8.97
N ALA A 181 27.01 3.46 -8.29
CA ALA A 181 26.58 4.83 -8.46
C ALA A 181 27.60 5.79 -7.82
N ARG A 182 28.67 6.09 -8.55
CA ARG A 182 29.62 7.14 -8.17
C ARG A 182 29.11 8.56 -8.48
N ARG A 183 27.93 8.69 -9.11
CA ARG A 183 27.31 9.98 -9.42
C ARG A 183 25.82 9.93 -9.09
N THR A 184 25.35 10.86 -8.26
CA THR A 184 23.94 11.05 -7.89
C THR A 184 23.02 11.19 -9.13
N LYS A 185 23.57 11.69 -10.24
CA LYS A 185 22.88 11.82 -11.53
C LYS A 185 22.46 10.46 -12.12
N ASP A 186 23.29 9.43 -11.96
CA ASP A 186 23.02 8.11 -12.54
C ASP A 186 21.92 7.39 -11.74
N ILE A 187 21.85 7.61 -10.42
CA ILE A 187 20.77 7.10 -9.56
C ILE A 187 19.42 7.71 -9.97
N LEU A 188 19.37 9.03 -10.18
CA LEU A 188 18.15 9.72 -10.58
C LEU A 188 17.64 9.24 -11.96
N PHE A 189 18.56 8.97 -12.88
CA PHE A 189 18.22 8.44 -14.20
C PHE A 189 17.66 7.01 -14.12
N LEU A 190 18.32 6.11 -13.37
CA LEU A 190 17.84 4.76 -13.13
C LEU A 190 16.47 4.74 -12.44
N LEU A 191 16.27 5.63 -11.46
CA LEU A 191 14.99 5.79 -10.78
C LEU A 191 13.88 6.17 -11.75
N THR A 192 14.18 7.08 -12.68
CA THR A 192 13.24 7.51 -13.72
C THR A 192 12.86 6.34 -14.64
N ILE A 193 13.85 5.56 -15.10
CA ILE A 193 13.58 4.36 -15.91
C ILE A 193 12.70 3.37 -15.15
N PHE A 194 13.05 3.07 -13.90
CA PHE A 194 12.30 2.11 -13.08
C PHE A 194 10.85 2.56 -12.86
N LEU A 195 10.65 3.86 -12.61
CA LEU A 195 9.32 4.45 -12.46
C LEU A 195 8.52 4.37 -13.77
N VAL A 196 9.13 4.64 -14.93
CA VAL A 196 8.46 4.53 -16.24
C VAL A 196 8.08 3.08 -16.56
N VAL A 197 9.02 2.14 -16.40
CA VAL A 197 8.76 0.70 -16.58
C VAL A 197 7.66 0.24 -15.62
N GLY A 198 7.70 0.73 -14.40
CA GLY A 198 6.71 0.48 -13.38
C GLY A 198 5.31 0.96 -13.71
N LEU A 199 5.18 2.22 -14.13
CA LEU A 199 3.93 2.80 -14.60
C LEU A 199 3.40 2.06 -15.83
N TYR A 200 4.28 1.69 -16.76
CA TYR A 200 3.90 0.88 -17.92
C TYR A 200 3.28 -0.45 -17.48
N PHE A 201 3.94 -1.18 -16.56
CA PHE A 201 3.40 -2.42 -16.01
C PHE A 201 2.07 -2.17 -15.30
N LEU A 202 1.97 -1.14 -14.45
CA LEU A 202 0.74 -0.78 -13.77
C LEU A 202 -0.41 -0.58 -14.76
N ILE A 203 -0.24 0.28 -15.77
CA ILE A 203 -1.27 0.55 -16.78
C ILE A 203 -1.62 -0.74 -17.55
N ARG A 204 -0.61 -1.52 -17.93
CA ARG A 204 -0.79 -2.79 -18.65
C ARG A 204 -1.56 -3.82 -17.82
N PHE A 205 -1.31 -3.89 -16.52
CA PHE A 205 -2.01 -4.79 -15.60
C PHE A 205 -3.43 -4.30 -15.26
N LEU A 206 -3.64 -2.98 -15.20
CA LEU A 206 -4.98 -2.41 -15.02
C LEU A 206 -5.89 -2.70 -16.23
N GLN A 207 -5.32 -2.94 -17.42
CA GLN A 207 -6.06 -3.13 -18.68
C GLN A 207 -7.22 -2.13 -18.86
N PRO A 208 -7.00 -0.81 -18.72
CA PRO A 208 -8.07 0.18 -18.80
C PRO A 208 -8.79 0.17 -20.16
N GLU A 209 -8.09 -0.27 -21.21
CA GLU A 209 -8.56 -0.38 -22.60
C GLU A 209 -9.76 -1.32 -22.77
N ARG A 210 -9.98 -2.27 -21.84
CA ARG A 210 -11.14 -3.18 -21.88
C ARG A 210 -12.39 -2.63 -21.20
N LEU A 211 -12.29 -1.52 -20.45
CA LEU A 211 -13.41 -0.90 -19.75
C LEU A 211 -14.16 0.14 -20.59
N VAL A 212 -13.57 0.62 -21.69
CA VAL A 212 -14.08 1.73 -22.51
C VAL A 212 -14.71 1.24 -23.82
N ASN A 213 -14.82 -0.08 -24.04
CA ASN A 213 -15.44 -0.63 -25.25
C ASN A 213 -16.91 -1.02 -25.01
N PRO A 214 -17.87 -0.16 -25.41
CA PRO A 214 -19.31 -0.45 -25.30
C PRO A 214 -19.79 -1.59 -26.22
N ASP A 215 -18.96 -2.11 -27.12
CA ASP A 215 -19.34 -3.26 -27.96
C ASP A 215 -19.16 -4.62 -27.26
N SER A 216 -18.50 -4.66 -26.09
CA SER A 216 -18.29 -5.88 -25.30
C SER A 216 -19.51 -6.28 -24.45
N PHE A 217 -20.55 -5.43 -24.41
CA PHE A 217 -21.80 -5.71 -23.68
C PHE A 217 -22.68 -6.76 -24.38
N ALA A 218 -22.44 -7.05 -25.66
CA ALA A 218 -23.25 -8.01 -26.43
C ALA A 218 -23.00 -9.48 -26.05
N ASN A 219 -21.82 -9.80 -25.51
CA ASN A 219 -21.47 -11.15 -25.06
C ASN A 219 -21.13 -11.13 -23.56
N LEU A 220 -22.13 -11.38 -22.71
CA LEU A 220 -21.96 -11.62 -21.26
C LEU A 220 -20.83 -12.61 -20.95
N VAL A 221 -20.60 -13.59 -21.83
CA VAL A 221 -19.53 -14.59 -21.72
C VAL A 221 -18.14 -13.98 -21.93
N ASP A 222 -17.96 -13.11 -22.92
CA ASP A 222 -16.68 -12.43 -23.19
C ASP A 222 -16.39 -11.36 -22.12
N TYR A 223 -17.42 -10.71 -21.58
CA TYR A 223 -17.29 -9.79 -20.45
C TYR A 223 -16.90 -10.52 -19.15
N ILE A 224 -17.54 -11.67 -18.86
CA ILE A 224 -17.16 -12.53 -17.72
C ILE A 224 -15.74 -13.10 -17.92
N ALA A 225 -15.34 -13.46 -19.15
CA ALA A 225 -13.99 -13.92 -19.46
C ALA A 225 -12.94 -12.79 -19.35
N ALA A 226 -13.29 -11.56 -19.76
CA ALA A 226 -12.45 -10.39 -19.61
C ALA A 226 -12.33 -9.92 -18.15
N LEU A 227 -13.37 -10.13 -17.33
CA LEU A 227 -13.35 -9.86 -15.89
C LEU A 227 -12.64 -10.93 -15.08
N LYS A 228 -12.70 -12.20 -15.54
CA LYS A 228 -11.82 -13.31 -15.15
C LYS A 228 -10.41 -13.20 -15.75
N ALA A 229 -9.97 -12.00 -16.19
CA ALA A 229 -8.60 -11.82 -16.65
C ALA A 229 -7.63 -12.43 -15.61
N PRO A 230 -6.65 -13.23 -16.05
CA PRO A 230 -5.77 -13.95 -15.15
C PRO A 230 -4.99 -12.92 -14.33
N SER A 231 -5.44 -12.72 -13.10
CA SER A 231 -4.64 -12.01 -12.12
C SER A 231 -3.44 -12.90 -11.87
N TRP A 232 -2.23 -12.36 -11.98
CA TRP A 232 -1.03 -13.10 -11.62
C TRP A 232 -1.20 -13.61 -10.19
N THR A 233 -1.34 -14.93 -10.06
CA THR A 233 -1.61 -15.67 -8.80
C THR A 233 -0.54 -15.39 -7.74
N PHE A 234 0.63 -14.91 -8.16
CA PHE A 234 1.77 -14.58 -7.29
C PHE A 234 1.84 -13.12 -6.83
N SER A 235 0.80 -12.30 -7.03
CA SER A 235 0.82 -10.90 -6.57
C SER A 235 0.27 -10.74 -5.14
N PRO A 236 0.91 -9.97 -4.24
CA PRO A 236 0.41 -9.73 -2.88
C PRO A 236 -0.97 -9.07 -2.86
N SER A 237 -1.30 -8.26 -3.88
CA SER A 237 -2.64 -7.71 -4.08
C SER A 237 -3.70 -8.79 -4.31
N HIS A 238 -3.35 -9.88 -4.99
CA HIS A 238 -4.26 -11.00 -5.20
C HIS A 238 -4.48 -11.79 -3.91
N TRP A 239 -3.41 -12.12 -3.18
CA TRP A 239 -3.51 -12.82 -1.89
C TRP A 239 -4.32 -12.03 -0.86
N PHE A 240 -4.16 -10.70 -0.84
CA PHE A 240 -4.96 -9.84 0.01
C PHE A 240 -6.45 -9.91 -0.37
N ALA A 241 -6.76 -9.79 -1.66
CA ALA A 241 -8.13 -9.86 -2.15
C ALA A 241 -8.77 -11.21 -1.81
N GLU A 242 -8.05 -12.32 -2.05
CA GLU A 242 -8.49 -13.68 -1.75
C GLU A 242 -8.73 -13.91 -0.25
N ALA A 243 -7.90 -13.31 0.62
CA ALA A 243 -8.09 -13.41 2.06
C ALA A 243 -9.32 -12.62 2.54
N VAL A 244 -9.60 -11.45 1.95
CA VAL A 244 -10.58 -10.48 2.46
C VAL A 244 -11.98 -10.64 1.84
N ILE A 245 -12.05 -10.92 0.53
CA ILE A 245 -13.32 -11.01 -0.23
C ILE A 245 -14.31 -12.05 0.34
N PRO A 246 -13.91 -13.26 0.75
CA PRO A 246 -14.84 -14.25 1.29
C PRO A 246 -15.59 -13.78 2.54
N PHE A 247 -15.02 -12.84 3.30
CA PHE A 247 -15.63 -12.30 4.51
C PHE A 247 -16.50 -11.05 4.26
N LEU A 248 -16.52 -10.51 3.03
CA LEU A 248 -17.42 -9.43 2.64
C LEU A 248 -18.86 -9.91 2.45
N GLN A 249 -19.08 -11.17 2.06
CA GLN A 249 -20.42 -11.71 1.84
C GLN A 249 -21.01 -12.24 3.16
N SER A 250 -22.14 -11.67 3.57
CA SER A 250 -22.91 -12.09 4.73
C SER A 250 -23.87 -13.26 4.41
N ALA A 251 -23.43 -14.31 3.70
CA ALA A 251 -24.14 -15.59 3.57
C ALA A 251 -23.26 -16.67 2.91
N PRO A 252 -23.45 -17.96 3.24
CA PRO A 252 -22.56 -19.03 2.81
C PRO A 252 -22.86 -19.38 1.35
N THR A 253 -22.18 -18.74 0.41
CA THR A 253 -22.03 -19.32 -0.92
C THR A 253 -21.14 -20.53 -0.74
N ARG A 254 -21.74 -21.71 -0.50
CA ARG A 254 -21.09 -23.01 -0.61
C ARG A 254 -20.33 -23.02 -1.93
N THR A 255 -19.03 -22.77 -1.87
CA THR A 255 -18.07 -23.05 -2.93
C THR A 255 -17.87 -24.56 -2.97
N GLY A 256 -18.91 -25.29 -3.39
CA GLY A 256 -18.69 -26.50 -4.14
C GLY A 256 -18.45 -26.06 -5.57
N PHE A 257 -17.21 -26.12 -6.04
CA PHE A 257 -16.79 -26.84 -7.24
C PHE A 257 -15.29 -26.60 -7.43
N TYR A 258 -14.60 -27.73 -7.51
CA TYR A 258 -13.16 -27.94 -7.70
C TYR A 258 -12.59 -27.17 -8.91
#